data_AF-A0A0J9S5E3-F1
#
_entry.id   AF-A0A0J9S5E3-F1
#
_cell.length_a   1.000
_cell.length_b   1.000
_cell.length_c   1.000
_cell.angle_alpha   90.00
_cell.angle_beta   90.00
_cell.angle_gamma   90.00
#
_symmetry.space_group_name_H-M   'P 1'
#
loop_
_entity.id
_entity.type
_entity.pdbx_description
1 polymer ?
#
loop_
_entity_poly.entity_id
_entity_poly.type
_entity_poly.pdbx_seq_one_letter_code
_entity_poly.pdbx_strand_id
1 'polypeptide(L)'
;MSHDNLNISQLRDNYPFLNNIWDLYDSFDKPVVGGSKEIYDLICKLATDSLHNDKTEYYNICMKILRNLDLNGGNQVEGVTHSIRCNHVNNWLYNSKDKINLSNKNIMDRIFDLSGTLTKGNKRYECLYYSYDENYEDPINIIRLRIFDDNMEIIKNTLMRKGQQNYNFCQKYMNHKIHYQQLKLIILVVLHLKFQQQLVQWLEYLPYSHYYIRLIQNFI
;
A
#
# COMPACT_ATOMS: atom_id res chain seq x y z
N MET A 1 4.67 24.57 -3.83
CA MET A 1 3.40 23.97 -4.31
C MET A 1 2.66 23.48 -3.07
N SER A 2 1.37 23.75 -2.94
CA SER A 2 0.56 23.21 -1.84
C SER A 2 0.54 21.69 -1.99
N HIS A 3 1.25 20.97 -1.13
CA HIS A 3 1.11 19.52 -1.06
C HIS A 3 -0.23 19.24 -0.39
N ASP A 4 -1.24 18.90 -1.20
CA ASP A 4 -2.55 18.49 -0.69
C ASP A 4 -2.39 17.16 0.07
N ASN A 5 -2.07 17.23 1.37
CA ASN A 5 -1.93 16.07 2.21
C ASN A 5 -3.23 15.25 2.26
N LEU A 6 -3.10 13.93 2.37
CA LEU A 6 -4.26 13.05 2.47
C LEU A 6 -4.93 13.24 3.84
N ASN A 7 -6.10 13.91 3.88
CA ASN A 7 -6.86 14.08 5.11
C ASN A 7 -7.58 12.78 5.50
N ILE A 8 -6.92 11.94 6.32
CA ILE A 8 -7.43 10.64 6.76
C ILE A 8 -8.78 10.77 7.49
N SER A 9 -8.97 11.80 8.32
CA SER A 9 -10.25 12.03 9.02
C SER A 9 -11.38 12.26 8.03
N GLN A 10 -11.16 13.11 7.04
CA GLN A 10 -12.15 13.38 6.00
C GLN A 10 -12.41 12.16 5.11
N LEU A 11 -11.39 11.34 4.83
CA LEU A 11 -11.57 10.08 4.09
C LEU A 11 -12.42 9.08 4.88
N ARG A 12 -12.23 8.99 6.20
CA ARG A 12 -13.04 8.15 7.08
C ARG A 12 -14.51 8.50 7.01
N ASP A 13 -14.82 9.79 7.12
CA ASP A 13 -16.19 10.28 7.09
C ASP A 13 -16.84 10.05 5.71
N ASN A 14 -16.07 10.22 4.64
CA ASN A 14 -16.57 10.03 3.28
C ASN A 14 -16.70 8.55 2.88
N TYR A 15 -15.87 7.67 3.44
CA TYR A 15 -15.72 6.28 3.03
C TYR A 15 -15.69 5.34 4.26
N PRO A 16 -16.78 5.30 5.06
CA PRO A 16 -16.83 4.52 6.29
C PRO A 16 -16.77 3.00 6.09
N PHE A 17 -17.01 2.52 4.86
CA PHE A 17 -16.90 1.11 4.51
C PHE A 17 -15.44 0.58 4.52
N LEU A 18 -14.44 1.47 4.61
CA LEU A 18 -13.03 1.15 4.80
C LEU A 18 -12.57 1.35 6.26
N ASN A 19 -13.49 1.26 7.25
CA ASN A 19 -13.19 1.52 8.66
C ASN A 19 -11.95 0.78 9.17
N ASN A 20 -11.77 -0.51 8.84
CA ASN A 20 -10.63 -1.30 9.27
C ASN A 20 -9.28 -0.68 8.84
N ILE A 21 -9.24 -0.04 7.68
CA ILE A 21 -8.06 0.68 7.20
C ILE A 21 -7.88 1.97 7.97
N TRP A 22 -8.95 2.71 8.22
CA TRP A 22 -8.85 3.95 8.99
C TRP A 22 -8.44 3.71 10.44
N ASP A 23 -8.92 2.61 11.04
CA ASP A 23 -8.52 2.16 12.37
C ASP A 23 -7.04 1.74 12.37
N LEU A 24 -6.55 1.15 11.28
CA LEU A 24 -5.13 0.85 11.10
C LEU A 24 -4.29 2.14 11.08
N TYR A 25 -4.69 3.18 10.34
CA TYR A 25 -3.99 4.47 10.35
C TYR A 25 -3.97 5.11 11.75
N ASP A 26 -5.09 5.09 12.48
CA ASP A 26 -5.14 5.58 13.88
C ASP A 26 -4.21 4.79 14.79
N SER A 27 -4.07 3.49 14.53
CA SER A 27 -3.18 2.65 15.31
C SER A 27 -1.72 3.06 15.14
N PHE A 28 -1.33 3.62 13.98
CA PHE A 28 0.07 3.90 13.66
C PHE A 28 0.70 4.92 14.59
N ASP A 29 -0.06 5.88 15.12
CA ASP A 29 0.43 6.91 16.03
C ASP A 29 0.36 6.54 17.52
N LYS A 30 -0.17 5.36 17.87
CA LYS A 30 -0.20 4.87 19.26
C LYS A 30 1.22 4.81 19.86
N PRO A 31 1.39 4.78 21.19
CA PRO A 31 2.71 4.61 21.79
C PRO A 31 3.24 3.17 21.58
N VAL A 32 4.56 3.00 21.71
CA VAL A 32 5.21 1.69 21.72
C VAL A 32 5.23 1.14 23.15
N VAL A 33 4.47 0.07 23.39
CA VAL A 33 4.32 -0.59 24.70
C VAL A 33 4.49 -2.10 24.54
N GLY A 34 4.94 -2.80 25.60
CA GLY A 34 5.05 -4.27 25.65
C GLY A 34 6.45 -4.84 25.39
N GLY A 35 6.54 -6.17 25.36
CA GLY A 35 7.81 -6.93 25.37
C GLY A 35 8.70 -6.76 24.15
N SER A 36 8.15 -6.51 22.95
CA SER A 36 8.95 -6.24 21.74
C SER A 36 9.69 -4.90 21.79
N LYS A 37 9.40 -4.03 22.76
CA LYS A 37 9.99 -2.68 22.86
C LYS A 37 11.52 -2.71 22.97
N GLU A 38 12.09 -3.68 23.67
CA GLU A 38 13.55 -3.80 23.83
C GLU A 38 14.23 -4.13 22.49
N ILE A 39 13.61 -5.00 21.69
CA ILE A 39 14.10 -5.35 20.36
C ILE A 39 14.04 -4.13 19.45
N TYR A 40 12.92 -3.39 19.47
CA TYR A 40 12.78 -2.17 18.69
C TYR A 40 13.81 -1.11 19.10
N ASP A 41 14.03 -0.94 20.40
CA ASP A 41 15.00 0.01 20.94
C ASP A 41 16.42 -0.29 20.46
N LEU A 42 16.83 -1.56 20.47
CA LEU A 42 18.12 -2.00 19.94
C LEU A 42 18.26 -1.66 18.46
N ILE A 43 17.26 -2.02 17.66
CA ILE A 43 17.26 -1.79 16.21
C ILE A 43 17.29 -0.28 15.90
N CYS A 44 16.47 0.52 16.60
CA CYS A 44 16.38 1.95 16.34
C CYS A 44 17.59 2.73 16.82
N LYS A 45 18.23 2.32 17.92
CA LYS A 45 19.53 2.87 18.34
C LYS A 45 20.60 2.60 17.30
N LEU A 46 20.62 1.38 16.74
CA LEU A 46 21.53 1.04 15.65
C LEU A 46 21.22 1.84 14.38
N ALA A 47 19.96 1.96 13.97
CA ALA A 47 19.58 2.67 12.76
C ALA A 47 19.94 4.16 12.79
N THR A 48 19.95 4.76 13.99
CA THR A 48 20.14 6.20 14.21
C THR A 48 21.47 6.56 14.87
N ASP A 49 22.39 5.59 14.98
CA ASP A 49 23.68 5.77 15.66
C ASP A 49 24.53 6.91 15.07
N SER A 50 24.47 7.08 13.76
CA SER A 50 25.22 8.05 12.97
C SER A 50 24.62 9.45 12.97
N LEU A 51 23.44 9.63 13.57
CA LEU A 51 22.78 10.93 13.65
C LEU A 51 23.23 11.72 14.88
N HIS A 52 23.44 13.02 14.69
CA HIS A 52 23.73 13.96 15.77
C HIS A 52 22.46 14.69 16.22
N ASN A 53 22.01 15.70 15.46
CA ASN A 53 20.92 16.59 15.88
C ASN A 53 19.52 15.96 15.72
N ASP A 54 19.29 15.19 14.66
CA ASP A 54 17.96 14.64 14.34
C ASP A 54 17.73 13.24 14.94
N LYS A 55 18.67 12.76 15.76
CA LYS A 55 18.68 11.38 16.29
C LYS A 55 17.39 11.02 17.02
N THR A 56 16.92 11.90 17.89
CA THR A 56 15.70 11.65 18.70
C THR A 56 14.46 11.54 17.82
N GLU A 57 14.35 12.37 16.79
CA GLU A 57 13.22 12.35 15.86
C GLU A 57 13.19 11.05 15.04
N TYR A 58 14.31 10.72 14.38
CA TYR A 58 14.46 9.47 13.64
C TYR A 58 14.29 8.23 14.51
N TYR A 59 14.76 8.26 15.76
CA TYR A 59 14.58 7.17 16.70
C TYR A 59 13.08 6.97 16.99
N ASN A 60 12.34 8.04 17.27
CA ASN A 60 10.91 7.95 17.56
C ASN A 60 10.10 7.44 16.36
N ILE A 61 10.44 7.86 15.15
CA ILE A 61 9.82 7.38 13.91
C ILE A 61 10.14 5.90 13.70
N CYS A 62 11.41 5.51 13.88
CA CYS A 62 11.84 4.11 13.79
C CYS A 62 11.02 3.22 14.74
N MET A 63 10.86 3.65 16.00
CA MET A 63 10.09 2.90 16.99
C MET A 63 8.63 2.67 16.54
N LYS A 64 8.00 3.68 15.93
CA LYS A 64 6.66 3.55 15.34
C LYS A 64 6.65 2.61 14.12
N ILE A 65 7.62 2.74 13.21
CA ILE A 65 7.75 1.88 12.02
C ILE A 65 7.85 0.41 12.44
N LEU A 66 8.81 0.08 13.32
CA LEU A 66 9.04 -1.30 13.76
C LEU A 66 7.80 -1.90 14.42
N ARG A 67 7.12 -1.15 15.29
CA ARG A 67 5.87 -1.61 15.91
C ARG A 67 4.78 -1.86 14.86
N ASN A 68 4.73 -1.04 13.82
CA ASN A 68 3.71 -1.17 12.77
C ASN A 68 4.02 -2.29 11.78
N LEU A 69 5.28 -2.70 11.62
CA LEU A 69 5.72 -3.81 10.77
C LEU A 69 5.84 -5.15 11.51
N ASP A 70 5.95 -5.16 12.84
CA ASP A 70 6.08 -6.40 13.61
C ASP A 70 4.85 -7.32 13.46
N LEU A 71 5.10 -8.53 12.95
CA LEU A 71 4.11 -9.60 12.82
C LEU A 71 3.65 -10.16 14.18
N ASN A 72 4.48 -10.03 15.21
CA ASN A 72 4.18 -10.52 16.56
C ASN A 72 3.64 -9.40 17.47
N GLY A 73 3.52 -8.17 16.95
CA GLY A 73 3.03 -7.02 17.67
C GLY A 73 1.50 -7.03 17.87
N GLY A 74 1.03 -6.33 18.90
CA GLY A 74 -0.38 -6.32 19.33
C GLY A 74 -1.38 -5.57 18.44
N ASN A 75 -0.98 -5.12 17.24
CA ASN A 75 -1.84 -4.33 16.34
C ASN A 75 -2.27 -5.11 15.09
N GLN A 76 -2.41 -6.43 15.17
CA GLN A 76 -2.89 -7.23 14.04
C GLN A 76 -4.34 -6.87 13.72
N VAL A 77 -4.59 -6.50 12.45
CA VAL A 77 -5.95 -6.26 11.93
C VAL A 77 -6.26 -7.43 11.01
N GLU A 78 -7.40 -8.09 11.25
CA GLU A 78 -7.83 -9.23 10.45
C GLU A 78 -7.92 -8.85 8.97
N GLY A 79 -7.42 -9.74 8.09
CA GLY A 79 -7.41 -9.51 6.64
C GLY A 79 -6.31 -8.59 6.12
N VAL A 80 -5.50 -7.96 6.99
CA VAL A 80 -4.38 -7.10 6.57
C VAL A 80 -3.09 -7.92 6.51
N THR A 81 -2.62 -8.20 5.29
CA THR A 81 -1.34 -8.88 5.09
C THR A 81 -0.15 -7.97 5.43
N HIS A 82 1.04 -8.54 5.63
CA HIS A 82 2.26 -7.76 5.84
C HIS A 82 2.57 -6.81 4.68
N SER A 83 2.31 -7.23 3.43
CA SER A 83 2.55 -6.39 2.25
C SER A 83 1.61 -5.17 2.23
N ILE A 84 0.32 -5.38 2.49
CA ILE A 84 -0.68 -4.29 2.63
C ILE A 84 -0.26 -3.36 3.77
N ARG A 85 0.14 -3.91 4.91
CA ARG A 85 0.63 -3.15 6.06
C ARG A 85 1.86 -2.31 5.72
N CYS A 86 2.82 -2.86 4.99
CA CYS A 86 3.99 -2.14 4.49
C CYS A 86 3.61 -0.96 3.59
N ASN A 87 2.66 -1.16 2.66
CA ASN A 87 2.13 -0.09 1.81
C ASN A 87 1.51 1.04 2.66
N HIS A 88 0.68 0.68 3.65
CA HIS A 88 0.03 1.65 4.52
C HIS A 88 1.01 2.38 5.45
N VAL A 89 2.07 1.73 5.95
CA VAL A 89 3.14 2.40 6.72
C VAL A 89 3.85 3.43 5.85
N ASN A 90 4.20 3.09 4.60
CA ASN A 90 4.80 4.05 3.66
C ASN A 90 3.86 5.23 3.36
N ASN A 91 2.56 4.96 3.15
CA ASN A 91 1.54 6.01 2.94
C ASN A 91 1.43 6.93 4.16
N TRP A 92 1.42 6.37 5.37
CA TRP A 92 1.36 7.13 6.61
C TRP A 92 2.60 8.00 6.82
N LEU A 93 3.80 7.47 6.55
CA LEU A 93 5.04 8.25 6.61
C LEU A 93 4.99 9.45 5.67
N TYR A 94 4.57 9.23 4.41
CA TYR A 94 4.43 10.31 3.45
C TYR A 94 3.43 11.37 3.92
N ASN A 95 2.25 10.98 4.39
CA ASN A 95 1.24 11.91 4.89
C ASN A 95 1.67 12.64 6.18
N SER A 96 2.69 12.13 6.87
CA SER A 96 3.23 12.71 8.10
C SER A 96 4.51 13.51 7.87
N LYS A 97 5.05 13.55 6.65
CA LYS A 97 6.35 14.14 6.31
C LYS A 97 6.47 15.65 6.56
N ASP A 98 5.37 16.39 6.62
CA ASP A 98 5.41 17.82 6.96
C ASP A 98 5.49 18.04 8.48
N LYS A 99 5.07 17.04 9.26
CA LYS A 99 5.14 17.05 10.73
C LYS A 99 6.43 16.42 11.26
N ILE A 100 7.09 15.65 10.40
CA ILE A 100 8.24 14.83 10.70
C ILE A 100 9.29 15.26 9.69
N ASN A 101 10.36 15.93 10.08
CA ASN A 101 11.38 16.49 9.18
C ASN A 101 12.19 15.37 8.46
N LEU A 102 11.52 14.61 7.59
CA LEU A 102 11.97 13.41 6.89
C LEU A 102 12.90 13.76 5.71
N SER A 103 13.93 14.56 5.97
CA SER A 103 14.85 15.05 4.93
C SER A 103 15.94 14.03 4.56
N ASN A 104 16.23 13.06 5.44
CA ASN A 104 17.29 12.08 5.26
C ASN A 104 16.77 10.70 4.83
N LYS A 105 16.67 10.48 3.53
CA LYS A 105 16.28 9.20 2.92
C LYS A 105 17.17 8.03 3.35
N ASN A 106 18.49 8.23 3.43
CA ASN A 106 19.43 7.14 3.76
C ASN A 106 19.15 6.54 5.13
N ILE A 107 18.70 7.35 6.10
CA ILE A 107 18.30 6.85 7.42
C ILE A 107 16.99 6.08 7.32
N MET A 108 16.04 6.53 6.50
CA MET A 108 14.78 5.81 6.28
C MET A 108 15.02 4.46 5.63
N ASP A 109 15.82 4.39 4.58
CA ASP A 109 16.24 3.13 3.94
C ASP A 109 16.87 2.20 4.99
N ARG A 110 17.80 2.71 5.80
CA ARG A 110 18.43 1.93 6.88
C ARG A 110 17.42 1.42 7.93
N ILE A 111 16.44 2.23 8.33
CA ILE A 111 15.40 1.82 9.28
C ILE A 111 14.57 0.66 8.69
N PHE A 112 14.15 0.77 7.43
CA PHE A 112 13.36 -0.26 6.77
C PHE A 112 14.18 -1.54 6.53
N ASP A 113 15.44 -1.43 6.11
CA ASP A 113 16.34 -2.58 5.97
C ASP A 113 16.50 -3.33 7.29
N LEU A 114 16.76 -2.60 8.38
CA LEU A 114 16.89 -3.19 9.71
C LEU A 114 15.57 -3.73 10.26
N SER A 115 14.41 -3.25 9.78
CA SER A 115 13.10 -3.83 10.14
C SER A 115 12.96 -5.29 9.72
N GLY A 116 13.69 -5.72 8.68
CA GLY A 116 13.76 -7.12 8.25
C GLY A 116 14.29 -8.08 9.33
N THR A 117 14.95 -7.57 10.37
CA THR A 117 15.35 -8.38 11.54
C THR A 117 14.14 -8.93 12.31
N LEU A 118 13.01 -8.21 12.33
CA LEU A 118 11.75 -8.66 12.95
C LEU A 118 11.19 -9.91 12.28
N THR A 119 11.42 -10.04 10.98
CA THR A 119 10.93 -11.14 10.15
C THR A 119 12.00 -12.22 9.96
N LYS A 120 13.10 -12.15 10.73
CA LYS A 120 14.27 -13.04 10.64
C LYS A 120 14.85 -13.09 9.22
N GLY A 121 14.78 -11.97 8.49
CA GLY A 121 15.25 -11.88 7.10
C GLY A 121 14.40 -12.63 6.09
N ASN A 122 13.16 -13.00 6.44
CA ASN A 122 12.26 -13.64 5.48
C ASN A 122 11.83 -12.64 4.41
N LYS A 123 12.35 -12.82 3.19
CA LYS A 123 12.07 -11.97 2.01
C LYS A 123 10.58 -11.82 1.70
N ARG A 124 9.74 -12.79 2.08
CA ARG A 124 8.27 -12.68 1.92
C ARG A 124 7.68 -11.51 2.71
N TYR A 125 8.34 -11.12 3.79
CA TYR A 125 7.94 -10.03 4.67
C TYR A 125 8.95 -8.88 4.59
N GLU A 126 9.65 -8.75 3.47
CA GLU A 126 10.46 -7.57 3.22
C GLU A 126 9.54 -6.36 3.06
N CYS A 127 9.94 -5.24 3.66
CA CYS A 127 9.28 -3.96 3.51
C CYS A 127 10.35 -2.91 3.26
N LEU A 128 10.25 -2.23 2.13
CA LEU A 128 11.20 -1.20 1.73
C LEU A 128 10.58 0.18 1.94
N TYR A 129 11.44 1.15 2.23
CA TYR A 129 11.04 2.55 2.24
C TYR A 129 10.69 3.00 0.81
N TYR A 130 9.60 3.73 0.68
CA TYR A 130 9.12 4.20 -0.62
C TYR A 130 9.11 5.74 -0.66
N SER A 131 10.09 6.32 -1.35
CA SER A 131 10.20 7.77 -1.55
C SER A 131 9.24 8.23 -2.67
N TYR A 132 8.00 8.59 -2.32
CA TYR A 132 6.99 8.93 -3.33
C TYR A 132 7.36 10.17 -4.16
N ASP A 133 7.95 11.20 -3.55
CA ASP A 133 8.31 12.46 -4.25
C ASP A 133 9.40 12.24 -5.32
N GLU A 134 10.26 11.24 -5.16
CA GLU A 134 11.29 10.90 -6.15
C GLU A 134 10.73 10.12 -7.34
N ASN A 135 9.67 9.35 -7.12
CA ASN A 135 9.16 8.40 -8.09
C ASN A 135 7.95 8.92 -8.88
N TYR A 136 7.27 9.95 -8.37
CA TYR A 136 5.99 10.40 -8.92
C TYR A 136 5.79 11.91 -8.85
N GLU A 137 5.25 12.45 -9.94
CA GLU A 137 4.82 13.85 -10.01
C GLU A 137 3.61 14.14 -9.11
N ASP A 138 2.74 13.14 -8.90
CA ASP A 138 1.55 13.24 -8.04
C ASP A 138 1.48 12.11 -6.99
N PRO A 139 2.32 12.18 -5.95
CA PRO A 139 2.38 11.20 -4.86
C PRO A 139 1.04 10.89 -4.20
N ILE A 140 0.19 11.90 -4.01
CA ILE A 140 -1.08 11.76 -3.30
C ILE A 140 -2.05 10.92 -4.10
N ASN A 141 -2.10 11.10 -5.43
CA ASN A 141 -2.91 10.24 -6.28
C ASN A 141 -2.37 8.81 -6.35
N ILE A 142 -1.05 8.61 -6.27
CA ILE A 142 -0.49 7.25 -6.14
C ILE A 142 -0.90 6.60 -4.81
N ILE A 143 -0.84 7.34 -3.70
CA ILE A 143 -1.28 6.83 -2.39
C ILE A 143 -2.77 6.45 -2.42
N ARG A 144 -3.62 7.28 -3.06
CA ARG A 144 -5.04 6.94 -3.27
C ARG A 144 -5.21 5.65 -4.07
N LEU A 145 -4.45 5.47 -5.15
CA LEU A 145 -4.47 4.26 -5.97
C LEU A 145 -4.00 3.02 -5.19
N ARG A 146 -2.98 3.14 -4.35
CA ARG A 146 -2.53 2.04 -3.48
C ARG A 146 -3.60 1.65 -2.46
N ILE A 147 -4.21 2.63 -1.79
CA ILE A 147 -5.34 2.36 -0.87
C ILE A 147 -6.49 1.68 -1.63
N PHE A 148 -6.79 2.12 -2.85
CA PHE A 148 -7.78 1.47 -3.69
C PHE A 148 -7.42 0.00 -4.00
N ASP A 149 -6.19 -0.26 -4.45
CA ASP A 149 -5.73 -1.61 -4.83
C ASP A 149 -5.69 -2.57 -3.65
N ASP A 150 -5.12 -2.14 -2.52
CA ASP A 150 -5.03 -2.90 -1.28
C ASP A 150 -6.41 -3.26 -0.70
N ASN A 151 -7.48 -2.56 -1.11
CA ASN A 151 -8.84 -2.73 -0.59
C ASN A 151 -9.87 -3.20 -1.62
N MET A 152 -9.40 -3.72 -2.77
CA MET A 152 -10.27 -4.14 -3.87
C MET A 152 -11.31 -5.18 -3.47
N GLU A 153 -10.97 -6.10 -2.57
CA GLU A 153 -11.91 -7.12 -2.10
C GLU A 153 -13.06 -6.50 -1.27
N ILE A 154 -12.74 -5.59 -0.36
CA ILE A 154 -13.73 -4.87 0.46
C ILE A 154 -14.64 -4.03 -0.44
N ILE A 155 -14.06 -3.31 -1.40
CA ILE A 155 -14.77 -2.52 -2.41
C ILE A 155 -15.73 -3.41 -3.20
N LYS A 156 -15.24 -4.52 -3.77
CA LYS A 156 -16.05 -5.48 -4.53
C LYS A 156 -17.21 -6.02 -3.71
N ASN A 157 -16.94 -6.52 -2.51
CA ASN A 157 -17.95 -7.11 -1.63
C ASN A 157 -19.01 -6.07 -1.22
N THR A 158 -18.61 -4.81 -1.01
CA THR A 158 -19.54 -3.72 -0.70
C THR A 158 -20.43 -3.36 -1.89
N LEU A 159 -19.88 -3.32 -3.11
CA LEU A 159 -20.65 -3.04 -4.34
C LEU A 159 -21.62 -4.17 -4.72
N MET A 160 -21.35 -5.42 -4.31
CA MET A 160 -22.26 -6.55 -4.53
C MET A 160 -23.50 -6.50 -3.62
N ARG A 161 -23.45 -5.77 -2.50
CA ARG A 161 -24.54 -5.66 -1.51
C ARG A 161 -25.40 -4.42 -1.73
N LYS A 162 -26.01 -4.32 -2.92
CA LYS A 162 -26.91 -3.22 -3.29
C LYS A 162 -28.01 -3.00 -2.23
N GLY A 163 -28.29 -1.74 -1.90
CA GLY A 163 -29.32 -1.36 -0.93
C GLY A 163 -28.85 -1.29 0.53
N GLN A 164 -27.61 -1.68 0.85
CA GLN A 164 -27.03 -1.47 2.18
C GLN A 164 -26.45 -0.05 2.33
N GLN A 165 -26.35 0.45 3.56
CA GLN A 165 -25.83 1.79 3.87
C GLN A 165 -24.46 2.07 3.22
N ASN A 166 -23.55 1.10 3.29
CA ASN A 166 -22.18 1.22 2.75
C ASN A 166 -22.11 1.21 1.21
N TYR A 167 -23.17 0.77 0.53
CA TYR A 167 -23.21 0.72 -0.94
C TYR A 167 -23.04 2.13 -1.55
N ASN A 168 -23.79 3.11 -1.05
CA ASN A 168 -23.76 4.48 -1.58
C ASN A 168 -22.40 5.15 -1.34
N PHE A 169 -21.80 4.92 -0.17
CA PHE A 169 -20.45 5.40 0.13
C PHE A 169 -19.40 4.77 -0.79
N CYS A 170 -19.50 3.46 -1.04
CA CYS A 170 -18.60 2.78 -1.96
C CYS A 170 -18.80 3.24 -3.41
N GLN A 171 -20.03 3.48 -3.86
CA GLN A 171 -20.28 4.08 -5.18
C GLN A 171 -19.65 5.47 -5.30
N LYS A 172 -19.80 6.32 -4.28
CA LYS A 172 -19.14 7.63 -4.24
C LYS A 172 -17.62 7.49 -4.34
N TYR A 173 -17.04 6.54 -3.62
CA TYR A 173 -15.60 6.22 -3.72
C TYR A 173 -15.19 5.83 -5.14
N MET A 174 -15.96 4.96 -5.81
CA MET A 174 -15.68 4.54 -7.19
C MET A 174 -15.83 5.66 -8.22
N ASN A 175 -16.73 6.60 -7.97
CA ASN A 175 -16.97 7.76 -8.85
C ASN A 175 -15.89 8.84 -8.72
N HIS A 176 -15.00 8.73 -7.72
CA HIS A 176 -13.84 9.61 -7.64
C HIS A 176 -12.97 9.45 -8.89
N LYS A 177 -12.56 10.56 -9.51
CA LYS A 177 -11.88 10.60 -10.82
C LYS A 177 -10.74 9.58 -10.93
N ILE A 178 -9.89 9.51 -9.90
CA ILE A 178 -8.73 8.62 -9.87
C ILE A 178 -9.14 7.13 -9.85
N HIS A 179 -10.08 6.75 -8.99
CA HIS A 179 -10.55 5.36 -8.89
C HIS A 179 -11.33 4.95 -10.14
N TYR A 180 -12.13 5.85 -10.70
CA TYR A 180 -12.86 5.61 -11.93
C TYR A 180 -11.91 5.38 -13.12
N GLN A 181 -10.86 6.20 -13.24
CA GLN A 181 -9.85 6.03 -14.28
C GLN A 181 -9.10 4.70 -14.12
N GLN A 182 -8.68 4.36 -12.90
CA GLN A 182 -8.03 3.08 -12.62
C GLN A 182 -8.93 1.89 -12.97
N LEU A 183 -10.20 1.93 -12.56
CA LEU A 183 -11.17 0.89 -12.90
C LEU A 183 -11.34 0.74 -14.42
N LYS A 184 -11.44 1.86 -15.15
CA LYS A 184 -11.57 1.84 -16.61
C LYS A 184 -10.37 1.16 -17.26
N LEU A 185 -9.15 1.46 -16.81
CA LEU A 185 -7.93 0.81 -17.30
C LEU A 185 -7.93 -0.70 -16.99
N ILE A 186 -8.27 -1.08 -15.77
CA ILE A 186 -8.38 -2.51 -15.37
C ILE A 186 -9.39 -3.24 -16.26
N ILE A 187 -10.57 -2.66 -16.48
CA ILE A 187 -11.60 -3.25 -17.34
C ILE A 187 -11.08 -3.42 -18.78
N LEU A 188 -10.40 -2.41 -19.34
CA LEU A 188 -9.84 -2.50 -20.68
C LEU A 188 -8.79 -3.61 -20.80
N VAL A 189 -7.88 -3.72 -19.82
CA VAL A 189 -6.87 -4.78 -19.78
C VAL A 189 -7.53 -6.16 -19.65
N VAL A 190 -8.51 -6.31 -18.75
CA VAL A 190 -9.22 -7.58 -18.56
C VAL A 190 -10.01 -7.98 -19.81
N LEU A 191 -10.68 -7.04 -20.47
CA LEU A 191 -11.39 -7.30 -21.73
C LEU A 191 -10.42 -7.71 -22.84
N HIS A 192 -9.28 -7.03 -22.95
CA HIS A 192 -8.23 -7.39 -23.90
C HIS A 192 -7.70 -8.81 -23.64
N LEU A 193 -7.36 -9.14 -22.38
CA LEU A 193 -6.88 -10.49 -22.02
C LEU A 193 -7.92 -11.57 -22.30
N LYS A 194 -9.21 -11.33 -21.98
CA LYS A 194 -10.30 -12.27 -22.30
C LYS A 194 -10.45 -12.47 -23.80
N PHE A 195 -10.33 -11.40 -24.59
CA PHE A 195 -10.39 -11.48 -26.05
C PHE A 195 -9.22 -12.30 -26.61
N GLN A 196 -7.99 -12.07 -26.12
CA GLN A 196 -6.82 -12.87 -26.50
C GLN A 196 -7.00 -14.36 -26.15
N GLN A 197 -7.52 -14.68 -24.96
CA GLN A 197 -7.82 -16.06 -24.57
C GLN A 197 -8.85 -16.72 -25.49
N GLN A 198 -9.93 -16.01 -25.83
CA GLN A 198 -10.91 -16.52 -26.78
C GLN A 198 -10.29 -16.73 -28.16
N LEU A 199 -9.50 -15.78 -28.68
CA LEU A 199 -8.82 -15.93 -29.96
C LEU A 199 -7.93 -17.19 -30.01
N VAL A 200 -7.16 -17.47 -28.95
CA VAL A 200 -6.35 -18.69 -28.86
C VAL A 200 -7.22 -19.94 -28.93
N GLN A 201 -8.31 -19.99 -28.15
CA GLN A 201 -9.25 -21.12 -28.20
C GLN A 201 -9.85 -21.29 -29.60
N TRP A 202 -10.26 -20.21 -30.26
CA TRP A 202 -10.80 -20.26 -31.62
C TRP A 202 -9.78 -20.77 -32.65
N LEU A 203 -8.52 -20.37 -32.52
CA LEU A 203 -7.45 -20.83 -33.41
C LEU A 203 -7.20 -22.34 -33.28
N GLU A 204 -7.35 -22.93 -32.09
CA GLU A 204 -7.18 -24.38 -31.88
C GLU A 204 -8.19 -25.24 -32.64
N TYR A 205 -9.38 -24.71 -32.96
CA TYR A 205 -10.43 -25.41 -33.71
C TYR A 205 -10.32 -25.24 -35.24
N LEU A 206 -9.40 -24.41 -35.74
CA LEU A 206 -9.22 -24.21 -37.18
C LEU A 206 -8.27 -25.29 -37.77
N PRO A 207 -8.60 -25.87 -38.94
CA PRO A 207 -7.63 -26.64 -39.70
C PRO A 207 -6.39 -25.78 -39.98
N TYR A 208 -5.18 -26.35 -39.82
CA TYR A 208 -3.90 -25.64 -39.96
C TYR A 208 -3.57 -24.58 -38.88
N SER A 209 -4.19 -24.67 -37.69
CA SER A 209 -3.95 -23.79 -36.53
C SER A 209 -2.47 -23.53 -36.20
N HIS A 210 -1.60 -24.54 -36.32
CA HIS A 210 -0.16 -24.40 -36.12
C HIS A 210 0.53 -23.38 -37.05
N TYR A 211 0.00 -23.18 -38.27
CA TYR A 211 0.54 -22.21 -39.23
C TYR A 211 0.17 -20.77 -38.84
N TYR A 212 -1.08 -20.56 -38.41
CA TYR A 212 -1.57 -19.25 -37.96
C TYR A 212 -0.94 -18.80 -36.64
N ILE A 213 -0.74 -19.73 -35.69
CA ILE A 213 -0.06 -19.44 -34.41
C ILE A 213 1.40 -19.02 -34.66
N ARG A 214 2.13 -19.72 -35.55
CA ARG A 214 3.50 -19.34 -35.95
C ARG A 214 3.57 -17.98 -36.65
N LEU A 215 2.59 -17.64 -37.47
CA LEU A 215 2.51 -16.33 -38.12
C LEU A 215 2.34 -15.22 -37.08
N ILE A 216 1.41 -15.36 -36.12
CA ILE A 216 1.15 -14.34 -35.10
C ILE A 216 2.36 -14.15 -34.17
N GLN A 217 3.04 -15.22 -33.76
CA GLN A 217 4.25 -15.13 -32.92
C GLN A 217 5.43 -14.41 -33.61
N ASN A 218 5.45 -14.30 -34.94
CA ASN A 218 6.46 -13.55 -35.67
C ASN A 218 6.11 -12.06 -35.86
N PHE A 219 4.90 -11.63 -35.48
CA PHE A 219 4.41 -10.25 -35.61
C PHE A 219 4.23 -9.52 -34.27
N ILE A 220 4.42 -10.21 -33.14
CA ILE A 220 4.50 -9.64 -31.78
C ILE A 220 5.98 -9.53 -31.40
#